data_AF-A0A6I9NG06-F1
#
_entry.id   AF-A0A6I9NG06-F1
#
_cell.length_a   1.000
_cell.length_b   1.000
_cell.length_c   1.000
_cell.angle_alpha   90.00
_cell.angle_beta   90.00
_cell.angle_gamma   90.00
#
_symmetry.space_group_name_H-M   'P 1'
#
loop_
_entity.id
_entity.type
_entity.pdbx_description
1 polymer ?
#
loop_
_entity_poly.entity_id
_entity_poly.type
_entity_poly.pdbx_seq_one_letter_code
_entity_poly.pdbx_strand_id
1 'polypeptide(L)' 'MLSKHHFAWPFLAPVDAIKLGLPDYYKIIKIPMDMGTIKKRLDSHFYWNAQECIQDFNTMFTNCYIYNKVSITSVYPHV' A
#
# COMPACT_ATOMS: atom_id res chain seq x y z
N MET A 1 11.91 -5.96 -11.26
CA MET A 1 10.55 -6.20 -10.71
C MET A 1 10.35 -5.22 -9.56
N LEU A 2 9.21 -4.52 -9.48
CA LEU A 2 8.91 -3.49 -8.47
C LEU A 2 9.21 -3.95 -7.03
N SER A 3 8.90 -5.21 -6.71
CA SER A 3 9.15 -5.82 -5.39
C SER A 3 10.63 -5.93 -4.99
N LYS A 4 11.57 -5.84 -5.95
CA LYS A 4 13.02 -5.89 -5.69
C LYS A 4 13.64 -4.49 -5.57
N HIS A 5 12.85 -3.44 -5.77
CA HIS A 5 13.34 -2.07 -5.63
C HIS A 5 13.71 -1.79 -4.16
N HIS A 6 14.75 -0.99 -3.92
CA HIS A 6 15.24 -0.71 -2.57
C HIS A 6 14.13 -0.11 -1.67
N PHE A 7 13.26 0.74 -2.22
CA PHE A 7 12.15 1.35 -1.50
C PHE A 7 10.85 0.53 -1.50
N ALA A 8 10.88 -0.74 -1.93
CA ALA A 8 9.70 -1.58 -2.00
C ALA A 8 9.21 -2.04 -0.62
N TRP A 9 10.11 -2.10 0.37
CA TRP A 9 9.86 -2.74 1.67
C TRP A 9 8.60 -2.28 2.42
N PRO A 10 8.15 -0.99 2.38
CA PRO A 10 6.92 -0.56 3.05
C PRO A 10 5.64 -1.14 2.43
N PHE A 11 5.74 -1.56 1.17
CA PHE A 11 4.61 -1.96 0.34
C PHE A 11 4.51 -3.47 0.15
N LEU A 12 5.44 -4.26 0.71
CA LEU A 12 5.49 -5.71 0.49
C LEU A 12 4.39 -6.47 1.22
N ALA A 13 3.78 -5.86 2.23
CA ALA A 13 2.73 -6.45 3.07
C ALA A 13 1.72 -5.37 3.51
N PRO A 14 0.52 -5.77 3.98
CA PRO A 14 -0.43 -4.84 4.56
C PRO A 14 0.18 -4.01 5.70
N VAL A 15 -0.25 -2.76 5.82
CA VAL A 15 0.23 -1.87 6.89
C VAL A 15 -0.20 -2.38 8.26
N ASP A 16 0.76 -2.72 9.11
CA ASP A 16 0.50 -3.07 10.50
C ASP A 16 0.41 -1.80 11.36
N ALA A 17 -0.79 -1.20 11.38
CA ALA A 17 -1.06 0.04 12.10
C ALA A 17 -0.80 -0.06 13.61
N ILE A 18 -0.97 -1.24 14.22
CA ILE A 18 -0.72 -1.41 15.66
C ILE A 18 0.78 -1.39 15.91
N LYS A 19 1.54 -2.20 15.17
CA LYS A 19 2.99 -2.29 15.30
C LYS A 19 3.69 -0.97 15.01
N LEU A 20 3.15 -0.19 14.08
CA LEU A 20 3.69 1.12 13.69
C LEU A 20 3.18 2.27 14.57
N GLY A 21 2.26 2.03 15.51
CA GLY A 21 1.71 3.07 16.39
C GLY A 21 0.86 4.10 15.63
N LEU A 22 0.08 3.66 14.65
CA LEU A 22 -0.74 4.47 13.74
C LEU A 22 -2.24 4.28 14.02
N PRO A 23 -2.77 4.80 15.16
CA PRO A 23 -4.12 4.48 15.64
C PRO A 23 -5.27 4.99 14.74
N ASP A 24 -4.98 5.90 13.82
CA ASP A 24 -5.91 6.51 12.89
C ASP A 24 -5.77 6.00 11.45
N TYR A 25 -4.80 5.11 11.16
CA TYR A 25 -4.51 4.65 9.81
C TYR A 25 -5.76 4.12 9.10
N TYR A 26 -6.44 3.14 9.69
CA TYR A 26 -7.66 2.55 9.11
C TYR A 26 -8.90 3.45 9.26
N LYS A 27 -8.81 4.55 10.02
CA LYS A 27 -9.84 5.59 10.05
C LYS A 27 -9.70 6.51 8.84
N ILE A 28 -8.49 6.80 8.40
CA ILE A 28 -8.19 7.67 7.25
C ILE A 28 -8.21 6.87 5.95
N ILE A 29 -7.48 5.75 5.89
CA ILE A 29 -7.34 4.88 4.73
C ILE A 29 -8.47 3.86 4.70
N LYS A 30 -9.40 4.05 3.75
CA LYS A 30 -10.63 3.26 3.63
C LYS A 30 -10.46 1.98 2.83
N ILE A 31 -9.52 1.95 1.89
CA ILE A 31 -9.25 0.81 1.01
C ILE A 31 -7.75 0.49 1.11
N PRO A 32 -7.30 -0.21 2.17
CA PRO A 32 -5.89 -0.59 2.30
C PRO A 32 -5.45 -1.47 1.12
N MET A 33 -4.22 -1.26 0.64
CA MET A 33 -3.65 -2.04 -0.45
C MET A 33 -2.13 -2.12 -0.33
N ASP A 34 -1.56 -3.24 -0.78
CA ASP A 34 -0.13 -3.56 -0.75
C ASP A 34 0.26 -4.52 -1.90
N MET A 35 1.55 -4.58 -2.25
CA MET A 35 2.06 -5.42 -3.33
C MET A 35 1.92 -6.93 -3.04
N GLY A 36 1.91 -7.35 -1.78
CA GLY A 36 1.68 -8.74 -1.39
C GLY A 36 0.24 -9.16 -1.74
N THR A 37 -0.74 -8.30 -1.45
CA THR A 37 -2.14 -8.50 -1.84
C THR A 37 -2.32 -8.48 -3.35
N ILE A 38 -1.74 -7.50 -4.06
CA ILE A 38 -1.80 -7.41 -5.53
C ILE A 38 -1.21 -8.66 -6.18
N LYS A 39 -0.05 -9.12 -5.69
CA LYS A 39 0.58 -10.35 -6.17
C LYS A 39 -0.33 -11.57 -5.98
N LYS A 40 -0.92 -11.75 -4.79
CA LYS A 40 -1.84 -12.86 -4.52
C LYS A 40 -3.04 -12.83 -5.47
N ARG A 41 -3.62 -11.65 -5.71
CA ARG A 41 -4.75 -11.46 -6.64
C ARG A 41 -4.37 -11.79 -8.09
N LEU A 42 -3.18 -11.36 -8.54
CA LEU A 42 -2.65 -11.75 -9.86
C LEU A 42 -2.48 -13.27 -9.96
N ASP A 43 -1.82 -13.89 -8.99
CA ASP A 43 -1.57 -15.33 -8.99
C ASP A 43 -2.89 -16.13 -8.97
N SER A 44 -3.92 -15.64 -8.27
CA SER A 44 -5.23 -16.28 -8.16
C SER A 44 -6.21 -15.94 -9.28
N HIS A 45 -5.77 -15.23 -10.33
CA HIS A 45 -6.63 -14.83 -11.46
C HIS A 45 -7.86 -14.00 -11.00
N PHE A 46 -7.68 -13.19 -9.96
CA PHE A 46 -8.75 -12.37 -9.39
C PHE A 46 -9.18 -11.22 -10.31
N TYR A 47 -8.23 -10.64 -11.04
CA TYR A 47 -8.49 -9.49 -11.90
C TYR A 47 -9.11 -9.91 -13.23
N TRP A 48 -10.21 -9.28 -13.60
CA TRP A 48 -10.85 -9.50 -14.90
C TRP A 48 -10.02 -8.92 -16.05
N ASN A 49 -9.35 -7.81 -15.80
CA ASN A 49 -8.50 -7.13 -16.77
C ASN A 49 -7.32 -6.42 -16.08
N ALA A 50 -6.34 -5.99 -16.88
CA ALA A 50 -5.15 -5.32 -16.36
C ALA A 50 -5.44 -3.98 -15.67
N GLN A 51 -6.52 -3.28 -16.05
CA GLN A 51 -6.87 -1.99 -15.49
C GLN A 51 -7.22 -2.10 -13.99
N GLU A 52 -7.83 -3.20 -13.57
CA GLU A 52 -8.14 -3.45 -12.15
C GLU A 52 -6.87 -3.62 -11.31
N CYS A 53 -5.87 -4.34 -11.84
CA CYS A 53 -4.57 -4.45 -11.19
C CYS A 53 -3.85 -3.09 -11.09
N ILE A 54 -3.90 -2.28 -12.16
CA ILE A 54 -3.34 -0.93 -12.18
C ILE A 54 -4.04 -0.05 -11.14
N GLN A 55 -5.36 -0.19 -11.00
CA GLN A 55 -6.14 0.55 -10.00
C GLN A 55 -5.69 0.23 -8.57
N ASP A 56 -5.42 -1.04 -8.25
CA ASP A 56 -4.90 -1.41 -6.92
C ASP A 56 -3.50 -0.82 -6.66
N PHE A 57 -2.61 -0.78 -7.68
CA PHE A 57 -1.33 -0.09 -7.56
C PHE A 57 -1.51 1.40 -7.30
N ASN A 58 -2.42 2.07 -8.02
CA ASN A 58 -2.74 3.47 -7.80
C ASN A 58 -3.28 3.70 -6.38
N THR A 59 -4.22 2.87 -5.92
CA THR A 59 -4.76 2.92 -4.55
C THR A 59 -3.66 2.78 -3.50
N MET A 60 -2.72 1.84 -3.67
CA MET A 60 -1.58 1.67 -2.77
C MET A 60 -0.74 2.96 -2.65
N PHE A 61 -0.35 3.57 -3.77
CA PHE A 61 0.43 4.82 -3.75
C PHE A 61 -0.37 6.02 -3.23
N THR A 62 -1.64 6.14 -3.61
CA THR A 62 -2.53 7.21 -3.12
C THR A 62 -2.72 7.13 -1.60
N ASN A 63 -2.90 5.92 -1.04
CA ASN A 63 -3.00 5.74 0.41
C ASN A 63 -1.74 6.21 1.13
N CYS A 64 -0.57 5.84 0.61
CA CYS A 64 0.70 6.27 1.15
C CYS A 64 0.82 7.80 1.14
N TYR A 65 0.47 8.45 0.03
CA TYR A 65 0.52 9.90 -0.08
C TYR A 65 -0.46 10.61 0.86
N ILE A 66 -1.70 10.14 0.94
CA ILE A 66 -2.73 10.72 1.82
C ILE A 66 -2.28 10.64 3.28
N TYR A 67 -1.89 9.45 3.74
CA TYR A 67 -1.57 9.24 5.15
C TYR A 67 -0.30 9.99 5.56
N ASN A 68 0.77 9.90 4.75
CA ASN A 68 2.05 10.54 5.07
C ASN A 68 2.02 12.07 4.87
N LYS A 69 1.02 12.64 4.18
CA LYS A 69 0.81 14.09 4.14
C LYS A 69 0.09 14.63 5.38
N VAL A 70 -0.81 13.84 5.95
CA VAL A 70 -1.55 14.22 7.16
C VAL A 70 -0.66 14.08 8.40
N SER A 71 0.23 13.09 8.40
CA SER A 71 1.21 12.89 9.46
C SER A 71 2.43 13.80 9.25
N ILE A 72 2.70 14.71 10.20
CA ILE A 72 3.91 15.56 10.22
C ILE A 72 5.19 14.71 10.38
N THR A 73 5.03 13.47 10.86
CA THR A 73 6.09 12.46 10.94
C THR A 73 5.93 11.53 9.74
N SER A 74 6.84 11.59 8.77
CA SER A 74 6.82 10.60 7.70
C SER A 74 7.14 9.24 8.31
N VAL A 75 6.18 8.32 8.25
CA VAL A 75 6.41 6.91 8.66
C VAL A 75 7.45 6.27 7.73
N TYR A 76 7.53 6.79 6.49
CA TYR A 76 8.48 6.39 5.47
C TYR A 76 9.18 7.61 4.87
N PRO A 77 10.22 8.18 5.51
CA PRO A 77 10.84 9.46 5.13
C PRO A 77 11.51 9.50 3.75
N HIS A 78 11.47 8.40 2.99
CA HIS A 78 12.08 8.25 1.66
C HIS A 78 11.08 7.80 0.59
N VAL A 79 9.78 7.89 0.86
CA VAL A 79 8.68 7.56 -0.07
C VAL A 79 7.96 8.83 -0.49
#